data_AF-A0A7J2KT23-F1
#
_entry.id   AF-A0A7J2KT23-F1
#
_cell.length_a   1.000
_cell.length_b   1.000
_cell.length_c   1.000
_cell.angle_alpha   90.00
_cell.angle_beta   90.00
_cell.angle_gamma   90.00
#
_symmetry.space_group_name_H-M   'P 1'
#
loop_
_entity.id
_entity.type
_entity.pdbx_description
1 polymer ?
#
loop_
_entity_poly.entity_id
_entity_poly.type
_entity_poly.pdbx_seq_one_letter_code
_entity_poly.pdbx_strand_id
1 'polypeptide(L)'
;MQGDKLQGGEKHTEGEGREEDVGDIEEIRRRTWNLFSLKHAVSLRLRGLISFLGVFGPGLVVMLADTDAGSVITAAQSGAVWGYKLLLLQVVLIPVLYIVQELTVRLGLVTGKGHGELIRDHFGPKWAWFSVGTLTLAGI
;
A
#
# COMPACT_ATOMS: atom_id res chain seq x y z
N MET A 1 20.00 10.91 -87.40
CA MET A 1 20.77 10.27 -86.32
C MET A 1 20.71 11.18 -85.11
N GLN A 2 19.91 10.82 -84.10
CA GLN A 2 19.93 11.23 -82.67
C GLN A 2 18.57 10.77 -82.12
N GLY A 3 18.36 9.51 -81.73
CA GLY A 3 19.26 8.69 -80.96
C GLY A 3 19.15 9.06 -79.48
N ASP A 4 18.00 8.76 -78.90
CA ASP A 4 17.90 7.95 -77.69
C ASP A 4 18.82 8.37 -76.53
N LYS A 5 18.46 9.45 -75.84
CA LYS A 5 18.81 9.69 -74.44
C LYS A 5 17.63 10.39 -73.80
N LEU A 6 17.49 10.29 -72.48
CA LEU A 6 16.55 11.00 -71.60
C LEU A 6 15.35 10.20 -71.04
N GLN A 7 15.36 8.86 -71.02
CA GLN A 7 14.33 8.08 -70.30
C GLN A 7 14.86 7.11 -69.23
N GLY A 8 16.01 7.44 -68.62
CA GLY A 8 16.63 6.61 -67.58
C GLY A 8 17.06 7.41 -66.36
N GLY A 9 16.11 8.08 -65.67
CA GLY A 9 16.46 8.89 -64.50
C GLY A 9 15.41 9.02 -63.39
N GLU A 10 14.13 8.75 -63.63
CA GLU A 10 13.08 9.18 -62.68
C GLU A 10 12.22 8.05 -62.07
N LYS A 11 12.63 6.78 -62.20
CA LYS A 11 11.85 5.65 -61.63
C LYS A 11 12.41 5.05 -60.33
N HIS A 12 13.38 5.71 -59.69
CA HIS A 12 14.04 5.15 -58.50
C HIS A 12 13.82 5.93 -57.20
N THR A 13 13.10 7.06 -57.22
CA THR A 13 12.92 7.94 -56.04
C THR A 13 11.49 7.97 -55.49
N GLU A 14 10.48 7.49 -56.22
CA GLU A 14 9.07 7.50 -55.76
C GLU A 14 8.66 6.27 -54.93
N GLY A 15 9.47 5.20 -54.95
CA GLY A 15 9.24 3.98 -54.16
C GLY A 15 9.84 4.05 -52.74
N GLU A 16 11.07 4.56 -52.63
CA GLU A 16 11.84 4.63 -51.38
C GLU A 16 11.15 5.52 -50.33
N GLY A 17 10.62 6.67 -50.74
CA GLY A 17 9.94 7.62 -49.83
C GLY A 17 8.58 7.14 -49.31
N ARG A 18 7.94 6.18 -49.98
CA ARG A 18 6.70 5.56 -49.47
C ARG A 18 6.99 4.42 -48.50
N GLU A 19 8.13 3.75 -48.62
CA GLU A 19 8.54 2.69 -47.69
C GLU A 19 9.06 3.27 -46.37
N GLU A 20 9.75 4.43 -46.39
CA GLU A 20 10.15 5.15 -45.17
C GLU A 20 8.94 5.63 -44.35
N ASP A 21 7.94 6.25 -44.99
CA ASP A 21 6.76 6.79 -44.31
C ASP A 21 5.87 5.69 -43.70
N VAL A 22 5.77 4.53 -44.37
CA VAL A 22 5.09 3.34 -43.83
C VAL A 22 5.87 2.73 -42.66
N GLY A 23 7.20 2.74 -42.72
CA GLY A 23 8.07 2.30 -41.62
C GLY A 23 7.87 3.12 -40.34
N ASP A 24 7.79 4.44 -40.49
CA ASP A 24 7.56 5.38 -39.38
C ASP A 24 6.18 5.20 -38.74
N ILE A 25 5.13 5.01 -39.54
CA ILE A 25 3.78 4.74 -39.02
C ILE A 25 3.77 3.43 -38.22
N GLU A 26 4.50 2.42 -38.67
CA GLU A 26 4.57 1.13 -38.00
C GLU A 26 5.40 1.15 -36.72
N GLU A 27 6.45 1.98 -36.67
CA GLU A 27 7.20 2.24 -35.46
C GLU A 27 6.38 3.02 -34.44
N ILE A 28 5.64 4.06 -34.86
CA ILE A 28 4.73 4.83 -34.00
C ILE A 28 3.64 3.91 -33.44
N ARG A 29 3.01 3.10 -34.31
CA ARG A 29 1.99 2.14 -33.90
C ARG A 29 2.56 1.15 -32.87
N ARG A 30 3.74 0.59 -33.13
CA ARG A 30 4.41 -0.37 -32.23
C ARG A 30 4.77 0.27 -30.88
N ARG A 31 5.23 1.53 -30.85
CA ARG A 31 5.48 2.29 -29.61
C ARG A 31 4.20 2.53 -28.82
N THR A 32 3.11 2.91 -29.47
CA THR A 32 1.81 3.14 -28.81
C THR A 32 1.26 1.84 -28.20
N TRP A 33 1.38 0.70 -28.90
CA TRP A 33 0.98 -0.61 -28.36
C TRP A 33 1.83 -1.04 -27.15
N ASN A 34 3.15 -0.83 -27.18
CA ASN A 34 4.03 -1.12 -26.04
C ASN A 34 3.69 -0.25 -24.83
N LEU A 35 3.48 1.05 -25.01
CA LEU A 35 3.09 1.98 -23.95
C LEU A 35 1.72 1.61 -23.33
N PHE A 36 0.76 1.21 -24.15
CA PHE A 36 -0.55 0.77 -23.68
C PHE A 36 -0.44 -0.53 -22.87
N SER A 37 0.26 -1.55 -23.37
CA SER A 37 0.47 -2.84 -22.69
C SER A 37 1.18 -2.68 -21.34
N LEU A 38 2.25 -1.88 -21.28
CA LEU A 38 2.97 -1.59 -20.04
C LEU A 38 2.09 -0.90 -19.00
N LYS A 39 1.27 0.09 -19.40
CA LYS A 39 0.37 0.79 -18.46
C LYS A 39 -0.66 -0.16 -17.85
N HIS A 40 -1.20 -1.10 -18.61
CA HIS A 40 -2.19 -2.06 -18.10
C HIS A 40 -1.56 -3.08 -17.15
N ALA A 41 -0.40 -3.65 -17.49
CA ALA A 41 0.31 -4.58 -16.63
C ALA A 41 0.76 -3.94 -15.29
N VAL A 42 1.24 -2.68 -15.35
CA VAL A 42 1.63 -1.90 -14.16
C VAL A 42 0.40 -1.54 -13.30
N SER A 43 -0.68 -1.07 -13.92
CA SER A 43 -1.95 -0.75 -13.24
C SER A 43 -2.53 -1.94 -12.47
N LEU A 44 -2.51 -3.14 -13.06
CA LEU A 44 -2.95 -4.37 -12.40
C LEU A 44 -2.09 -4.74 -11.19
N ARG A 45 -0.76 -4.56 -11.28
CA ARG A 45 0.17 -4.84 -10.17
C ARG A 45 0.02 -3.84 -9.03
N LEU A 46 -0.16 -2.55 -9.34
CA LEU A 46 -0.42 -1.53 -8.32
C LEU A 46 -1.76 -1.74 -7.61
N ARG A 47 -2.82 -2.15 -8.32
CA ARG A 47 -4.12 -2.46 -7.70
C ARG A 47 -4.04 -3.60 -6.68
N GLY A 48 -3.26 -4.65 -6.99
CA GLY A 48 -2.99 -5.74 -6.06
C GLY A 48 -2.23 -5.26 -4.81
N LEU A 49 -1.20 -4.44 -5.00
CA LEU A 49 -0.41 -3.90 -3.90
C LEU A 49 -1.21 -2.95 -3.00
N ILE A 50 -2.04 -2.09 -3.60
CA ILE A 50 -2.92 -1.17 -2.85
C ILE A 50 -4.00 -1.93 -2.08
N SER A 51 -4.59 -2.98 -2.68
CA SER A 51 -5.55 -3.85 -1.96
C SER A 51 -4.88 -4.57 -0.79
N PHE A 52 -3.67 -5.08 -1.01
CA PHE A 52 -2.87 -5.71 0.04
C PHE A 52 -2.53 -4.72 1.17
N LEU A 53 -2.07 -3.51 0.85
CA LEU A 53 -1.84 -2.46 1.82
C LEU A 53 -3.12 -2.00 2.53
N GLY A 54 -4.26 -2.02 1.87
CA GLY A 54 -5.56 -1.70 2.48
C GLY A 54 -5.96 -2.68 3.58
N VAL A 55 -5.61 -3.96 3.42
CA VAL A 55 -5.86 -5.01 4.43
C VAL A 55 -4.78 -5.02 5.50
N PHE A 56 -3.52 -4.78 5.14
CA PHE A 56 -2.39 -4.73 6.09
C PHE A 56 -2.33 -3.43 6.91
N GLY A 57 -2.89 -2.34 6.40
CA GLY A 57 -2.82 -1.01 6.99
C GLY A 57 -3.26 -0.98 8.46
N PRO A 58 -4.47 -1.47 8.81
CA PRO A 58 -4.93 -1.51 10.19
C PRO A 58 -3.98 -2.28 11.13
N GLY A 59 -3.45 -3.42 10.68
CA GLY A 59 -2.52 -4.23 11.47
C GLY A 59 -1.19 -3.51 11.73
N LEU A 60 -0.66 -2.81 10.71
CA LEU A 60 0.57 -2.02 10.86
C LEU A 60 0.38 -0.84 11.81
N VAL A 61 -0.77 -0.16 11.76
CA VAL A 61 -1.08 0.96 12.67
C VAL A 61 -1.11 0.48 14.12
N VAL A 62 -1.73 -0.67 14.40
CA VAL A 62 -1.75 -1.25 15.74
C VAL A 62 -0.34 -1.62 16.22
N MET A 63 0.49 -2.23 15.36
CA MET A 63 1.88 -2.55 15.70
C MET A 63 2.71 -1.31 16.08
N LEU A 64 2.56 -0.23 15.31
CA LEU A 64 3.24 1.04 15.57
C LEU A 64 2.77 1.69 16.86
N ALA A 65 1.46 1.60 17.17
CA ALA A 65 0.90 2.10 18.42
C ALA A 65 1.43 1.34 19.64
N ASP A 66 1.65 0.03 19.53
CA ASP A 66 2.17 -0.82 20.63
C ASP A 66 3.69 -0.65 20.87
N THR A 67 4.40 -0.06 19.90
CA THR A 67 5.85 0.20 19.95
C THR A 67 6.13 1.69 20.19
N ASP A 68 5.41 2.29 21.13
CA ASP A 68 5.63 3.67 21.55
C ASP A 68 6.89 3.80 22.44
N ALA A 69 7.27 5.04 22.76
CA ALA A 69 8.45 5.30 23.59
C ALA A 69 8.33 4.65 24.99
N GLY A 70 7.12 4.61 25.58
CA GLY A 70 6.88 4.00 26.87
C GLY A 70 7.12 2.50 26.87
N SER A 71 6.60 1.79 25.87
CA SER A 71 6.81 0.35 25.65
C SER A 71 8.30 0.02 25.48
N VAL A 72 9.02 0.77 24.63
CA VAL A 72 10.46 0.54 24.40
C VAL A 72 11.31 0.83 25.64
N ILE A 73 11.03 1.92 26.36
CA ILE A 73 11.75 2.25 27.61
C ILE A 73 11.51 1.17 28.65
N THR A 74 10.27 0.70 28.80
CA THR A 74 9.93 -0.36 29.75
C THR A 74 10.61 -1.68 29.38
N ALA A 75 10.64 -2.03 28.09
CA ALA A 75 11.35 -3.20 27.60
C ALA A 75 12.87 -3.10 27.87
N ALA A 76 13.46 -1.93 27.67
CA ALA A 76 14.88 -1.68 27.94
C ALA A 76 15.20 -1.74 29.44
N GLN A 77 14.41 -1.08 30.29
CA GLN A 77 14.60 -1.08 31.74
C GLN A 77 14.38 -2.48 32.33
N SER A 78 13.31 -3.16 31.94
CA SER A 78 13.02 -4.52 32.39
C SER A 78 14.06 -5.52 31.90
N GLY A 79 14.58 -5.37 30.68
CA GLY A 79 15.70 -6.13 30.16
C GLY A 79 17.01 -5.89 30.91
N ALA A 80 17.29 -4.65 31.31
CA ALA A 80 18.48 -4.30 32.10
C ALA A 80 18.44 -4.90 33.52
N VAL A 81 17.26 -4.93 34.15
CA VAL A 81 17.09 -5.41 35.54
C VAL A 81 16.93 -6.93 35.61
N TRP A 82 16.14 -7.54 34.72
CA TRP A 82 15.75 -8.95 34.79
C TRP A 82 16.47 -9.84 33.78
N GLY A 83 17.22 -9.25 32.84
CA GLY A 83 17.89 -9.98 31.77
C GLY A 83 16.91 -10.79 30.93
N TYR A 84 17.30 -12.02 30.59
CA TYR A 84 16.51 -12.91 29.73
C TYR A 84 15.30 -13.57 30.41
N LYS A 85 15.08 -13.37 31.72
CA LYS A 85 13.99 -14.03 32.45
C LYS A 85 12.60 -13.66 31.93
N LEU A 86 12.45 -12.47 31.33
CA LEU A 86 11.19 -11.98 30.79
C LEU A 86 10.91 -12.45 29.35
N LEU A 87 11.89 -13.02 28.64
CA LEU A 87 11.67 -13.51 27.27
C LEU A 87 10.61 -14.62 27.22
N LEU A 88 10.64 -15.54 28.19
CA LEU A 88 9.67 -16.62 28.25
C LEU A 88 8.27 -16.08 28.52
N LEU A 89 8.14 -15.09 29.41
CA LEU A 89 6.89 -14.40 29.67
C LEU A 89 6.37 -13.70 28.40
N GLN A 90 7.26 -13.03 27.65
CA GLN A 90 6.91 -12.37 26.40
C GLN A 90 6.34 -13.36 25.37
N VAL A 91 6.96 -14.55 25.23
CA VAL A 91 6.47 -15.61 24.34
C VAL A 91 5.10 -16.11 24.75
N VAL A 92 4.83 -16.25 26.06
CA VAL A 92 3.51 -16.64 26.58
C VAL A 92 2.46 -15.54 26.36
N LEU A 93 2.86 -14.26 26.33
CA LEU A 93 1.94 -13.16 26.04
C LEU A 93 1.48 -13.12 24.58
N ILE A 94 2.28 -13.60 23.62
CA ILE A 94 1.95 -13.57 22.18
C ILE A 94 0.54 -14.15 21.89
N PRO A 95 0.19 -15.39 22.31
CA PRO A 95 -1.14 -15.93 22.03
C PRO A 95 -2.27 -15.17 22.74
N VAL A 96 -2.01 -14.64 23.94
CA VAL A 96 -2.99 -13.85 24.69
C VAL A 96 -3.29 -12.55 23.95
N LEU A 97 -2.26 -11.83 23.54
CA LEU A 97 -2.38 -10.59 22.76
C LEU A 97 -3.06 -10.84 21.41
N TYR A 98 -2.76 -11.96 20.76
CA TYR A 98 -3.42 -12.34 19.50
C TYR A 98 -4.94 -12.50 19.67
N ILE A 99 -5.39 -13.19 20.73
CA ILE A 99 -6.81 -13.34 21.03
C ILE A 99 -7.47 -11.99 21.29
N VAL A 100 -6.83 -11.13 22.09
CA VAL A 100 -7.35 -9.79 22.39
C VAL A 100 -7.47 -8.95 21.11
N GLN A 101 -6.47 -8.99 20.22
CA GLN A 101 -6.53 -8.27 18.95
C GLN A 101 -7.61 -8.83 18.02
N GLU A 102 -7.76 -10.15 17.92
CA GLU A 102 -8.81 -10.79 17.11
C GLU A 102 -10.21 -10.36 17.58
N LEU A 103 -10.45 -10.37 18.89
CA LEU A 103 -11.72 -9.93 19.47
C LEU A 103 -11.98 -8.44 19.22
N THR A 104 -10.94 -7.62 19.33
CA THR A 104 -11.03 -6.17 19.08
C THR A 104 -11.38 -5.89 17.63
N VAL A 105 -10.70 -6.56 16.69
CA VAL A 105 -10.98 -6.46 15.25
C VAL A 105 -12.39 -6.96 14.95
N ARG A 106 -12.77 -8.13 15.48
CA ARG A 106 -14.11 -8.71 15.29
C ARG A 106 -15.19 -7.80 15.84
N LEU A 107 -14.99 -7.22 17.01
CA LEU A 107 -15.94 -6.28 17.61
C LEU A 107 -16.08 -5.02 16.75
N GLY A 108 -14.96 -4.43 16.30
CA GLY A 108 -14.97 -3.24 15.43
C GLY A 108 -15.67 -3.50 14.09
N LEU A 109 -15.45 -4.68 13.50
CA LEU A 109 -16.11 -5.10 12.26
C LEU A 109 -17.61 -5.39 12.45
N VAL A 110 -18.01 -6.07 13.53
CA VAL A 110 -19.41 -6.46 13.77
C VAL A 110 -20.27 -5.26 14.18
N THR A 111 -19.74 -4.37 15.02
CA THR A 111 -20.49 -3.20 15.50
C THR A 111 -20.48 -2.04 14.53
N GLY A 112 -19.49 -1.96 13.64
CA GLY A 112 -19.30 -0.83 12.70
C GLY A 112 -19.08 0.51 13.42
N LYS A 113 -18.80 0.48 14.73
CA LYS A 113 -18.70 1.62 15.62
C LYS A 113 -17.35 1.57 16.32
N GLY A 114 -16.67 2.72 16.43
CA GLY A 114 -15.43 2.81 17.20
C GLY A 114 -15.67 2.61 18.70
N HIS A 115 -14.63 2.22 19.46
CA HIS A 115 -14.71 2.05 20.92
C HIS A 115 -15.36 3.26 21.62
N GLY A 116 -15.05 4.49 21.21
CA GLY A 116 -15.66 5.71 21.77
C GLY A 116 -17.16 5.87 21.48
N GLU A 117 -17.61 5.39 20.32
CA GLU A 117 -19.03 5.41 19.92
C GLU A 117 -19.84 4.38 20.74
N LEU A 118 -19.27 3.19 20.96
CA LEU A 118 -19.84 2.18 21.86
C LEU A 118 -19.93 2.67 23.31
N ILE A 119 -18.90 3.38 23.81
CA ILE A 119 -18.93 3.96 25.15
C ILE A 119 -20.00 5.05 25.26
N ARG A 120 -20.14 5.89 24.22
CA ARG A 120 -21.17 6.93 24.17
C ARG A 120 -22.58 6.34 24.16
N ASP A 121 -22.80 5.27 23.41
CA ASP A 121 -24.10 4.63 23.28
C ASP A 121 -24.51 3.82 24.52
N HIS A 122 -23.58 3.13 25.19
CA HIS A 122 -23.88 2.30 26.36
C HIS A 122 -23.82 3.07 27.69
N PHE A 123 -22.87 3.99 27.85
CA PHE A 123 -22.60 4.67 29.11
C PHE A 123 -22.96 6.17 29.10
N GLY A 124 -23.34 6.71 27.94
CA GLY A 124 -23.76 8.09 27.80
C GLY A 124 -22.62 9.10 27.63
N PRO A 125 -22.94 10.37 27.30
CA PRO A 125 -21.97 11.36 26.84
C PRO A 125 -20.97 11.82 27.90
N LYS A 126 -21.31 11.76 29.20
CA LYS A 126 -20.40 12.13 30.29
C LYS A 126 -19.25 11.12 30.45
N TRP A 127 -19.55 9.83 30.36
CA TRP A 127 -18.56 8.76 30.46
C TRP A 127 -17.71 8.64 29.19
N ALA A 128 -18.29 8.94 28.03
CA ALA A 128 -17.52 9.08 26.79
C ALA A 128 -16.47 10.20 26.90
N TRP A 129 -16.85 11.38 27.41
CA TRP A 129 -15.90 12.47 27.63
C TRP A 129 -14.82 12.14 28.66
N PHE A 130 -15.18 11.43 29.74
CA PHE A 130 -14.22 10.94 30.72
C PHE A 130 -13.23 9.94 30.10
N SER A 131 -13.73 8.99 29.30
CA SER A 131 -12.90 8.02 28.58
C SER A 131 -11.96 8.69 27.58
N VAL A 132 -12.43 9.69 26.83
CA VAL A 132 -11.58 10.47 25.92
C VAL A 132 -10.54 11.26 26.72
N GLY A 133 -10.93 11.89 27.83
CA GLY A 133 -10.01 12.64 28.69
C GLY A 133 -8.89 11.76 29.26
N THR A 134 -9.22 10.57 29.75
CA THR A 134 -8.22 9.60 30.24
C THR A 134 -7.31 9.08 29.13
N LEU A 135 -7.83 8.84 27.91
CA LEU A 135 -7.01 8.47 26.76
C LEU A 135 -6.01 9.56 26.38
N THR A 136 -6.46 10.82 26.33
CA THR A 136 -5.59 11.95 25.99
C THR A 136 -4.50 12.14 27.03
N LEU A 137 -4.82 11.96 28.32
CA LEU A 137 -3.85 12.01 29.41
C LEU A 137 -2.85 10.84 29.37
N ALA A 138 -3.28 9.65 28.97
CA ALA A 138 -2.42 8.48 28.87
C ALA A 138 -1.49 8.51 27.64
N GLY A 139 -1.90 9.20 26.57
CA GLY A 139 -1.12 9.36 25.34
C GLY A 139 -0.20 10.58 25.29
N ILE A 140 -0.13 11.38 26.36
CA ILE A 140 0.79 12.53 26.56
C ILE A 140 1.90 12.10 27.50
#